data_AF-A0AAX4HTG2-F1
#
_entry.id   AF-A0AAX4HTG2-F1
#
_cell.length_a   1.000
_cell.length_b   1.000
_cell.length_c   1.000
_cell.angle_alpha   90.00
_cell.angle_beta   90.00
_cell.angle_gamma   90.00
#
_symmetry.space_group_name_H-M   'P 1'
#
loop_
_entity.id
_entity.type
_entity.pdbx_description
1 polymer ?
#
loop_
_entity_poly.entity_id
_entity_poly.type
_entity_poly.pdbx_seq_one_letter_code
_entity_poly.pdbx_strand_id
1 'polypeptide(L)'
;MKKFALPFMTAALLIVAACSHDQKKQGKEITSSGYTMKVTNESVAAVTKDWPLASRAATNSMINKYGLPNIVSADQLIWYNTAPFKRTVVYKDELKHQFPYEHSDVLVQVVDYRVPRDKLDEISQLDGSLLVDRTKGELAARSDKEEMNFLALNLADKVIRGDMSVEQAKSTYEKSALAFSTGTSNRYLTGLNFRVEGNTADPGLGAKGQPGSLEAQEEAHDAAKKVEEIQSN
;
A
#
# COMPACT_ATOMS: atom_id res chain seq x y z
N MET A 1 1.66 73.49 41.47
CA MET A 1 2.76 73.26 42.43
C MET A 1 2.52 71.94 43.14
N LYS A 2 3.51 71.01 43.08
CA LYS A 2 3.94 70.01 44.10
C LYS A 2 2.82 69.22 44.87
N LYS A 3 2.79 67.88 44.96
CA LYS A 3 3.83 66.85 45.11
C LYS A 3 3.34 65.43 44.73
N PHE A 4 4.34 64.59 44.44
CA PHE A 4 4.41 63.13 44.29
C PHE A 4 3.60 62.27 45.28
N ALA A 5 3.15 61.10 44.80
CA ALA A 5 3.39 59.80 45.42
C ALA A 5 3.17 58.65 44.40
N LEU A 6 4.24 57.90 44.13
CA LEU A 6 4.22 56.60 43.46
C LEU A 6 3.92 55.51 44.50
N PRO A 7 3.25 54.41 44.13
CA PRO A 7 3.61 53.13 44.72
C PRO A 7 4.04 52.13 43.65
N PHE A 8 5.17 51.50 43.97
CA PHE A 8 5.69 50.27 43.39
C PHE A 8 4.62 49.17 43.34
N MET A 9 4.54 48.46 42.22
CA MET A 9 4.03 47.09 42.22
C MET A 9 4.90 46.21 41.30
N THR A 10 5.82 45.51 41.98
CA THR A 10 6.36 44.18 41.72
C THR A 10 6.03 43.52 40.38
N ALA A 11 7.07 43.36 39.55
CA ALA A 11 7.11 42.41 38.46
C ALA A 11 7.18 40.97 39.01
N ALA A 12 6.14 40.17 38.74
CA ALA A 12 6.17 38.73 38.94
C ALA A 12 6.76 38.08 37.68
N LEU A 13 8.01 37.65 37.77
CA LEU A 13 8.69 36.87 36.74
C LEU A 13 8.19 35.42 36.82
N LEU A 14 7.23 35.04 35.97
CA LEU A 14 6.81 33.65 35.81
C LEU A 14 7.87 32.89 35.00
N ILE A 15 8.69 32.10 35.70
CA ILE A 15 9.60 31.12 35.09
C ILE A 15 8.73 29.99 34.54
N VAL A 16 8.48 30.02 33.22
CA VAL A 16 7.86 28.89 32.52
C VAL A 16 8.96 27.85 32.33
N ALA A 17 8.94 26.80 33.16
CA ALA A 17 9.78 25.62 32.96
C ALA A 17 9.35 24.91 31.67
N ALA A 18 10.09 25.13 30.59
CA ALA A 18 9.96 24.39 29.35
C ALA A 18 10.44 22.95 29.59
N CYS A 19 9.50 22.05 29.87
CA CYS A 19 9.77 20.61 29.77
C CYS A 19 9.91 20.28 28.28
N SER A 20 11.15 20.10 27.83
CA SER A 20 11.47 19.54 26.52
C SER A 20 10.93 18.11 26.43
N HIS A 21 9.76 17.97 25.83
CA HIS A 21 9.16 16.68 25.52
C HIS A 21 9.84 16.12 24.26
N ASP A 22 11.01 15.51 24.45
CA ASP A 22 11.74 14.75 23.44
C ASP A 22 10.99 13.43 23.20
N GLN A 23 10.01 13.46 22.29
CA GLN A 23 9.27 12.27 21.87
C GLN A 23 10.16 11.44 20.94
N LYS A 24 11.04 10.64 21.54
CA LYS A 24 11.66 9.48 20.88
C LYS A 24 10.55 8.62 20.28
N LYS A 25 10.55 8.49 18.94
CA LYS A 25 9.68 7.61 18.15
C LYS A 25 9.78 6.17 18.69
N GLN A 26 8.78 5.75 19.47
CA GLN A 26 8.72 4.41 20.05
C GLN A 26 8.35 3.39 18.97
N GLY A 27 9.17 2.34 18.87
CA GLY A 27 8.93 1.20 17.98
C GLY A 27 7.62 0.49 18.33
N LYS A 28 6.88 0.11 17.30
CA LYS A 28 5.58 -0.57 17.41
C LYS A 28 5.79 -2.05 17.71
N GLU A 29 5.32 -2.51 18.87
CA GLU A 29 5.43 -3.88 19.34
C GLU A 29 4.24 -4.71 18.81
N ILE A 30 4.50 -5.87 18.19
CA ILE A 30 3.47 -6.85 17.80
C ILE A 30 3.95 -8.23 18.24
N THR A 31 3.12 -8.93 19.01
CA THR A 31 3.37 -10.25 19.59
C THR A 31 2.79 -11.39 18.75
N SER A 32 3.62 -12.35 18.36
CA SER A 32 3.23 -13.76 18.17
C SER A 32 4.39 -14.68 18.58
N SER A 33 4.05 -15.81 19.21
CA SER A 33 4.89 -16.73 19.97
C SER A 33 6.39 -16.82 19.62
N GLY A 34 7.24 -16.55 20.62
CA GLY A 34 8.55 -17.22 20.77
C GLY A 34 9.73 -16.30 20.99
N TYR A 35 9.97 -15.34 20.12
CA TYR A 35 11.06 -14.37 20.25
C TYR A 35 10.66 -13.07 19.56
N THR A 36 10.29 -12.04 20.34
CA THR A 36 10.15 -10.68 19.82
C THR A 36 11.55 -10.11 19.62
N MET A 37 12.17 -10.37 18.47
CA MET A 37 13.33 -9.58 18.06
C MET A 37 12.83 -8.17 17.78
N LYS A 38 13.20 -7.23 18.65
CA LYS A 38 12.97 -5.81 18.40
C LYS A 38 13.62 -5.45 17.08
N VAL A 39 12.84 -4.97 16.12
CA VAL A 39 13.39 -4.46 14.86
C VAL A 39 14.27 -3.24 15.18
N THR A 40 15.52 -3.29 14.75
CA THR A 40 16.49 -2.19 14.85
C THR A 40 17.12 -1.88 13.48
N ASN A 41 17.78 -0.73 13.36
CA ASN A 41 18.55 -0.40 12.16
C ASN A 41 19.60 -1.47 11.84
N GLU A 42 20.26 -2.02 12.87
CA GLU A 42 21.28 -3.06 12.72
C GLU A 42 20.66 -4.36 12.17
N SER A 43 19.48 -4.75 12.67
CA SER A 43 18.78 -5.94 12.17
C SER A 43 18.36 -5.79 10.70
N VAL A 44 17.89 -4.60 10.30
CA VAL A 44 17.52 -4.34 8.91
C VAL A 44 18.76 -4.29 8.01
N ALA A 45 19.81 -3.60 8.44
CA ALA A 45 21.07 -3.54 7.70
C ALA A 45 21.70 -4.92 7.52
N ALA A 46 21.68 -5.77 8.55
CA ALA A 46 22.22 -7.13 8.48
C ALA A 46 21.50 -8.00 7.44
N VAL A 47 20.19 -7.85 7.31
CA VAL A 47 19.37 -8.59 6.34
C VAL A 47 19.50 -8.03 4.93
N THR A 48 19.58 -6.70 4.80
CA THR A 48 19.54 -6.02 3.49
C THR A 48 20.91 -5.73 2.87
N LYS A 49 22.02 -6.00 3.57
CA LYS A 49 23.39 -5.71 3.09
C LYS A 49 23.69 -6.24 1.69
N ASP A 50 23.17 -7.43 1.37
CA ASP A 50 23.42 -8.14 0.11
C ASP A 50 22.22 -8.08 -0.84
N TRP A 51 21.19 -7.29 -0.52
CA TRP A 51 20.05 -7.09 -1.42
C TRP A 51 20.46 -6.27 -2.64
N PRO A 52 19.79 -6.42 -3.79
CA PRO A 52 19.99 -5.58 -4.97
C PRO A 52 19.89 -4.08 -4.66
N LEU A 53 20.56 -3.25 -5.48
CA LEU A 53 20.63 -1.81 -5.27
C LEU A 53 19.25 -1.16 -5.20
N ALA A 54 18.33 -1.55 -6.09
CA ALA A 54 16.96 -1.02 -6.11
C ALA A 54 16.23 -1.31 -4.78
N SER A 55 16.29 -2.56 -4.30
CA SER A 55 15.67 -2.97 -3.03
C SER A 55 16.25 -2.23 -1.82
N ARG A 56 17.57 -2.01 -1.78
CA ARG A 56 18.20 -1.22 -0.72
C ARG A 56 17.80 0.25 -0.80
N ALA A 57 17.71 0.82 -2.00
CA ALA A 57 17.26 2.20 -2.20
C ALA A 57 15.81 2.40 -1.75
N ALA A 58 14.91 1.50 -2.14
CA ALA A 58 13.52 1.50 -1.69
C ALA A 58 13.42 1.32 -0.17
N THR A 59 14.20 0.38 0.41
CA THR A 59 14.30 0.19 1.87
C THR A 59 14.66 1.48 2.58
N ASN A 60 15.73 2.15 2.16
CA ASN A 60 16.19 3.38 2.77
C ASN A 60 15.14 4.50 2.65
N SER A 61 14.49 4.62 1.48
CA SER A 61 13.41 5.58 1.28
C SER A 61 12.25 5.36 2.25
N MET A 62 11.79 4.11 2.37
CA MET A 62 10.69 3.75 3.27
C MET A 62 11.08 3.94 4.75
N ILE A 63 12.32 3.62 5.14
CA ILE A 63 12.80 3.89 6.51
C ILE A 63 12.84 5.38 6.80
N ASN A 64 13.35 6.18 5.87
CA ASN A 64 13.43 7.63 6.05
C ASN A 64 12.04 8.26 6.21
N LYS A 65 11.05 7.77 5.46
CA LYS A 65 9.69 8.31 5.49
C LYS A 65 8.85 7.77 6.65
N TYR A 66 8.86 6.46 6.86
CA TYR A 66 7.94 5.75 7.74
C TYR A 66 8.57 5.17 9.01
N GLY A 67 9.90 5.24 9.15
CA GLY A 67 10.63 4.60 10.24
C GLY A 67 10.89 3.12 9.98
N LEU A 68 11.28 2.37 11.01
CA LEU A 68 11.62 0.95 10.87
C LEU A 68 10.40 0.10 10.47
N PRO A 69 10.59 -0.97 9.67
CA PRO A 69 9.52 -1.89 9.31
C PRO A 69 8.97 -2.61 10.54
N ASN A 70 7.72 -3.07 10.42
CA ASN A 70 7.09 -3.92 11.42
C ASN A 70 7.58 -5.37 11.37
N ILE A 71 7.91 -5.86 10.17
CA ILE A 71 8.43 -7.22 9.96
C ILE A 71 9.72 -7.12 9.15
N VAL A 72 10.74 -7.83 9.61
CA VAL A 72 12.01 -8.04 8.91
C VAL A 72 12.16 -9.53 8.66
N SER A 73 12.42 -9.90 7.42
CA SER A 73 12.68 -11.28 7.01
C SER A 73 13.74 -11.30 5.90
N ALA A 74 14.29 -12.47 5.59
CA ALA A 74 15.42 -12.59 4.66
C ALA A 74 15.12 -12.07 3.24
N ASP A 75 13.85 -12.08 2.84
CA ASP A 75 13.35 -11.79 1.50
C ASP A 75 12.44 -10.56 1.43
N GLN A 76 11.89 -10.07 2.56
CA GLN A 76 11.03 -8.89 2.56
C GLN A 76 11.06 -8.08 3.87
N LEU A 77 10.75 -6.79 3.74
CA LEU A 77 10.47 -5.86 4.83
C LEU A 77 9.03 -5.36 4.70
N ILE A 78 8.26 -5.36 5.79
CA ILE A 78 6.84 -4.97 5.78
C ILE A 78 6.60 -3.85 6.76
N TRP A 79 5.94 -2.79 6.29
CA TRP A 79 5.30 -1.77 7.11
C TRP A 79 3.77 -1.91 7.04
N TYR A 80 3.11 -1.75 8.17
CA TYR A 80 1.66 -1.67 8.28
C TYR A 80 1.24 -0.24 8.64
N ASN A 81 0.14 0.21 8.02
CA ASN A 81 -0.49 1.50 8.27
C ASN A 81 0.41 2.71 7.92
N THR A 82 1.14 2.62 6.80
CA THR A 82 1.90 3.74 6.21
C THR A 82 0.98 4.62 5.38
N ALA A 83 0.11 5.38 6.05
CA ALA A 83 -0.96 6.14 5.40
C ALA A 83 -0.45 6.93 4.15
N PRO A 84 -1.18 6.88 3.02
CA PRO A 84 -2.52 6.30 2.86
C PRO A 84 -2.54 4.77 2.65
N PHE A 85 -1.39 4.11 2.64
CA PHE A 85 -1.29 2.68 2.39
C PHE A 85 -1.59 1.87 3.65
N LYS A 86 -2.38 0.81 3.46
CA LYS A 86 -2.62 -0.21 4.48
C LYS A 86 -1.36 -1.02 4.75
N ARG A 87 -0.60 -1.30 3.68
CA ARG A 87 0.61 -2.11 3.72
C ARG A 87 1.61 -1.63 2.68
N THR A 88 2.86 -1.53 3.09
CA THR A 88 4.02 -1.29 2.22
C THR A 88 4.99 -2.45 2.39
N VAL A 89 5.43 -3.05 1.30
CA VAL A 89 6.38 -4.17 1.29
C VAL A 89 7.55 -3.84 0.39
N VAL A 90 8.77 -4.01 0.88
CA VAL A 90 9.98 -4.02 0.04
C VAL A 90 10.50 -5.44 -0.05
N TYR A 91 10.71 -5.93 -1.27
CA TYR A 91 11.24 -7.26 -1.55
C TYR A 91 12.73 -7.21 -1.89
N LYS A 92 13.43 -8.28 -1.53
CA LYS A 92 14.80 -8.54 -1.96
C LYS A 92 14.87 -8.77 -3.47
N ASP A 93 13.98 -9.61 -4.00
CA ASP A 93 14.06 -10.04 -5.39
C ASP A 93 13.50 -8.96 -6.32
N GLU A 94 14.20 -8.72 -7.42
CA GLU A 94 13.80 -7.76 -8.44
C GLU A 94 12.90 -8.42 -9.49
N LEU A 95 11.73 -7.84 -9.73
CA LEU A 95 10.91 -8.18 -10.89
C LEU A 95 11.11 -7.11 -11.96
N LYS A 96 11.65 -7.49 -13.13
CA LYS A 96 11.85 -6.54 -14.22
C LYS A 96 10.51 -6.18 -14.86
N HIS A 97 10.27 -4.88 -14.97
CA HIS A 97 9.10 -4.31 -15.58
C HIS A 97 9.51 -3.29 -16.65
N GLN A 98 8.82 -3.28 -17.78
CA GLN A 98 9.22 -2.52 -18.97
C GLN A 98 8.47 -1.20 -19.16
N PHE A 99 7.35 -1.01 -18.46
CA PHE A 99 6.51 0.17 -18.59
C PHE A 99 6.63 1.07 -17.36
N PRO A 100 6.73 2.40 -17.49
CA PRO A 100 6.86 3.17 -18.74
C PRO A 100 8.27 3.12 -19.33
N TYR A 101 9.23 2.60 -18.56
CA TYR A 101 10.59 2.27 -18.97
C TYR A 101 11.08 1.08 -18.14
N GLU A 102 12.22 0.49 -18.52
CA GLU A 102 12.79 -0.64 -17.79
C GLU A 102 13.22 -0.25 -16.37
N HIS A 103 12.64 -0.92 -15.37
CA HIS A 103 13.00 -0.79 -13.96
C HIS A 103 12.73 -2.08 -13.17
N SER A 104 13.07 -2.07 -11.88
CA SER A 104 12.88 -3.20 -10.96
C SER A 104 11.73 -2.92 -10.00
N ASP A 105 10.67 -3.72 -10.06
CA ASP A 105 9.58 -3.69 -9.11
C ASP A 105 10.01 -4.38 -7.82
N VAL A 106 10.35 -3.59 -6.81
CA VAL A 106 10.81 -4.04 -5.49
C VAL A 106 9.96 -3.51 -4.35
N LEU A 107 9.16 -2.47 -4.59
CA LEU A 107 8.30 -1.80 -3.62
C LEU A 107 6.84 -2.01 -4.01
N VAL A 108 6.07 -2.66 -3.15
CA VAL A 108 4.62 -2.85 -3.29
C VAL A 108 3.88 -2.03 -2.25
N GLN A 109 2.88 -1.28 -2.68
CA GLN A 109 2.04 -0.49 -1.79
C GLN A 109 0.57 -0.73 -2.06
N VAL A 110 -0.18 -0.95 -0.99
CA VAL A 110 -1.53 -1.50 -1.03
C VAL A 110 -2.53 -0.54 -0.40
N VAL A 111 -3.65 -0.33 -1.08
CA VAL A 111 -4.80 0.43 -0.59
C VAL A 111 -6.03 -0.47 -0.52
N ASP A 112 -6.94 -0.16 0.40
CA ASP A 112 -8.29 -0.71 0.36
C ASP A 112 -9.05 0.00 -0.78
N TYR A 113 -9.36 -0.75 -1.85
CA TYR A 113 -10.04 -0.25 -3.03
C TYR A 113 -10.80 -1.38 -3.73
N ARG A 114 -12.12 -1.23 -3.88
CA ARG A 114 -12.93 -2.20 -4.63
C ARG A 114 -12.92 -1.86 -6.12
N VAL A 115 -12.23 -2.69 -6.91
CA VAL A 115 -12.28 -2.60 -8.37
C VAL A 115 -13.57 -3.28 -8.86
N PRO A 116 -14.46 -2.57 -9.60
CA PRO A 116 -15.62 -3.19 -10.24
C PRO A 116 -15.21 -4.33 -11.20
N ARG A 117 -16.04 -5.37 -11.29
CA ARG A 117 -15.72 -6.56 -12.11
C ARG A 117 -15.55 -6.24 -13.59
N ASP A 118 -16.40 -5.36 -14.10
CA ASP A 118 -16.37 -4.84 -15.46
C ASP A 118 -15.19 -3.91 -15.73
N LYS A 119 -14.36 -3.61 -14.70
CA LYS A 119 -13.15 -2.79 -14.80
C LYS A 119 -11.83 -3.55 -14.72
N LEU A 120 -11.88 -4.87 -14.56
CA LEU A 120 -10.67 -5.68 -14.37
C LEU A 120 -9.81 -5.76 -15.63
N ASP A 121 -10.42 -5.80 -16.81
CA ASP A 121 -9.70 -5.87 -18.07
C ASP A 121 -8.93 -4.57 -18.35
N GLU A 122 -9.52 -3.41 -18.12
CA GLU A 122 -8.89 -2.12 -18.34
C GLU A 122 -7.74 -1.88 -17.37
N ILE A 123 -7.87 -2.32 -16.11
CA ILE A 123 -6.76 -2.31 -15.14
C ILE A 123 -5.62 -3.21 -15.61
N SER A 124 -5.92 -4.42 -16.09
CA SER A 124 -4.89 -5.33 -16.63
C SER A 124 -4.19 -4.78 -17.87
N GLN A 125 -4.92 -4.00 -18.69
CA GLN A 125 -4.37 -3.36 -19.87
C GLN A 125 -3.54 -2.13 -19.52
N LEU A 126 -3.88 -1.40 -18.45
CA LEU A 126 -3.18 -0.17 -18.04
C LEU A 126 -1.73 -0.45 -17.65
N ASP A 127 -1.51 -1.36 -16.71
CA ASP A 127 -0.19 -1.63 -16.15
C ASP A 127 -0.13 -3.05 -15.56
N GLY A 128 0.86 -3.84 -15.99
CA GLY A 128 1.09 -5.20 -15.49
C GLY A 128 1.56 -5.27 -14.03
N SER A 129 1.85 -4.11 -13.44
CA SER A 129 2.29 -3.92 -12.06
C SER A 129 1.19 -3.35 -11.15
N LEU A 130 -0.05 -3.28 -11.66
CA LEU A 130 -1.25 -3.19 -10.82
C LEU A 130 -1.73 -4.58 -10.42
N LEU A 131 -2.01 -4.76 -9.13
CA LEU A 131 -2.45 -6.03 -8.57
C LEU A 131 -3.83 -5.84 -7.93
N VAL A 132 -4.80 -6.63 -8.37
CA VAL A 132 -6.16 -6.61 -7.83
C VAL A 132 -6.39 -7.88 -7.01
N ASP A 133 -6.62 -7.74 -5.70
CA ASP A 133 -7.10 -8.81 -4.82
C ASP A 133 -8.55 -8.50 -4.44
N ARG A 134 -9.49 -9.04 -5.22
CA ARG A 134 -10.93 -8.81 -5.02
C ARG A 134 -11.40 -9.33 -3.66
N THR A 135 -10.94 -10.51 -3.25
CA THR A 135 -11.35 -11.14 -2.00
C THR A 135 -11.05 -10.23 -0.81
N LYS A 136 -9.85 -9.62 -0.78
CA LYS A 136 -9.49 -8.65 0.26
C LYS A 136 -10.01 -7.24 -0.01
N GLY A 137 -10.41 -6.95 -1.25
CA GLY A 137 -10.78 -5.60 -1.67
C GLY A 137 -9.57 -4.67 -1.74
N GLU A 138 -8.44 -5.20 -2.19
CA GLU A 138 -7.18 -4.48 -2.25
C GLU A 138 -6.81 -4.18 -3.71
N LEU A 139 -6.36 -2.95 -3.95
CA LEU A 139 -5.61 -2.57 -5.14
C LEU A 139 -4.18 -2.24 -4.70
N ALA A 140 -3.20 -2.78 -5.38
CA ALA A 140 -1.81 -2.47 -5.14
C ALA A 140 -1.10 -2.04 -6.42
N ALA A 141 -0.06 -1.24 -6.26
CA ALA A 141 0.93 -0.97 -7.30
C ALA A 141 2.29 -1.48 -6.83
N ARG A 142 3.11 -1.91 -7.79
CA ARG A 142 4.52 -2.25 -7.58
C ARG A 142 5.42 -1.42 -8.48
N SER A 143 6.54 -0.94 -7.95
CA SER A 143 7.56 -0.18 -8.68
C SER A 143 8.88 -0.14 -7.89
N ASP A 144 9.83 0.69 -8.29
CA ASP A 144 11.07 0.99 -7.53
C ASP A 144 10.89 2.17 -6.56
N LYS A 145 9.83 2.97 -6.76
CA LYS A 145 9.56 4.23 -6.03
C LYS A 145 8.09 4.38 -5.66
N GLU A 146 7.85 5.01 -4.51
CA GLU A 146 6.50 5.27 -4.01
C GLU A 146 5.74 6.27 -4.89
N GLU A 147 6.43 7.25 -5.45
CA GLU A 147 5.84 8.23 -6.35
C GLU A 147 5.24 7.55 -7.59
N MET A 148 5.89 6.50 -8.12
CA MET A 148 5.37 5.71 -9.23
C MET A 148 4.15 4.88 -8.80
N ASN A 149 4.15 4.35 -7.57
CA ASN A 149 2.97 3.67 -7.03
C ASN A 149 1.79 4.64 -6.85
N PHE A 150 2.01 5.87 -6.38
CA PHE A 150 0.97 6.90 -6.34
C PHE A 150 0.44 7.20 -7.74
N LEU A 151 1.32 7.36 -8.73
CA LEU A 151 0.94 7.62 -10.12
C LEU A 151 0.07 6.49 -10.67
N ALA A 152 0.51 5.24 -10.54
CA ALA A 152 -0.20 4.06 -11.02
C ALA A 152 -1.61 3.95 -10.38
N LEU A 153 -1.70 4.07 -9.06
CA LEU A 153 -2.97 3.98 -8.33
C LEU A 153 -3.93 5.13 -8.69
N ASN A 154 -3.41 6.34 -8.85
CA ASN A 154 -4.23 7.49 -9.24
C ASN A 154 -4.81 7.35 -10.66
N LEU A 155 -4.01 6.81 -11.58
CA LEU A 155 -4.46 6.59 -12.96
C LEU A 155 -5.42 5.40 -13.06
N ALA A 156 -5.19 4.34 -12.27
CA ALA A 156 -6.12 3.23 -12.12
C ALA A 156 -7.50 3.72 -11.64
N ASP A 157 -7.54 4.58 -10.62
CA ASP A 157 -8.78 5.18 -10.12
C ASP A 157 -9.51 5.99 -11.20
N LYS A 158 -8.77 6.73 -12.05
CA LYS A 158 -9.36 7.48 -13.17
C LYS A 158 -9.97 6.58 -14.23
N VAL A 159 -9.30 5.47 -14.57
CA VAL A 159 -9.83 4.47 -15.51
C VAL A 159 -11.06 3.78 -14.93
N ILE A 160 -11.01 3.38 -13.66
CA ILE A 160 -12.13 2.72 -12.98
C ILE A 160 -13.38 3.59 -12.95
N ARG A 161 -13.22 4.90 -12.69
CA ARG A 161 -14.34 5.86 -12.68
C ARG A 161 -14.84 6.25 -14.08
N GLY A 162 -14.15 5.83 -15.14
CA GLY A 162 -14.44 6.25 -16.50
C GLY A 162 -14.05 7.70 -16.81
N ASP A 163 -13.24 8.33 -15.95
CA ASP A 163 -12.72 9.68 -16.15
C ASP A 163 -11.62 9.71 -17.24
N MET A 164 -10.99 8.57 -17.52
CA MET A 164 -9.95 8.39 -18.54
C MET A 164 -10.08 7.03 -19.23
N SER A 165 -9.74 6.98 -20.52
CA SER A 165 -9.45 5.71 -21.19
C SER A 165 -8.10 5.13 -20.76
N VAL A 166 -7.87 3.85 -21.03
CA VAL A 166 -6.58 3.19 -20.76
C VAL A 166 -5.43 3.88 -21.49
N GLU A 167 -5.63 4.29 -22.74
CA GLU A 167 -4.63 4.96 -23.57
C GLU A 167 -4.28 6.34 -23.02
N GLN A 168 -5.30 7.10 -22.58
CA GLN A 168 -5.10 8.41 -21.94
C GLN A 168 -4.32 8.27 -20.64
N ALA A 169 -4.65 7.25 -19.84
CA ALA A 169 -3.95 6.95 -18.60
C ALA A 169 -2.48 6.56 -18.87
N LYS A 170 -2.20 5.67 -19.83
CA LYS A 170 -0.81 5.32 -20.23
C LYS A 170 -0.01 6.52 -20.69
N SER A 171 -0.56 7.35 -21.58
CA SER A 171 0.11 8.57 -22.04
C SER A 171 0.38 9.55 -20.89
N THR A 172 -0.54 9.65 -19.93
CA THR A 172 -0.36 10.49 -18.73
C THR A 172 0.70 9.91 -17.81
N TYR A 173 0.77 8.60 -17.67
CA TYR A 173 1.80 7.91 -16.91
C TYR A 173 3.17 8.24 -17.48
N GLU A 174 3.42 7.94 -18.77
CA GLU A 174 4.71 8.14 -19.43
C GLU A 174 5.20 9.59 -19.28
N LYS A 175 4.33 10.57 -19.55
CA LYS A 175 4.66 11.99 -19.41
C LYS A 175 5.00 12.37 -17.97
N SER A 176 4.25 11.83 -17.00
CA SER A 176 4.48 12.11 -15.58
C SER A 176 5.77 11.47 -15.08
N ALA A 177 6.05 10.23 -15.47
CA ALA A 177 7.26 9.51 -15.11
C ALA A 177 8.50 10.18 -15.75
N LEU A 178 8.42 10.61 -17.01
CA LEU A 178 9.48 11.37 -17.66
C LEU A 178 9.72 12.71 -16.95
N ALA A 179 8.66 13.48 -16.67
CA ALA A 179 8.79 14.74 -15.94
C ALA A 179 9.46 14.53 -14.57
N PHE A 180 9.04 13.49 -13.84
CA PHE A 180 9.63 13.12 -12.56
C PHE A 180 11.11 12.77 -12.66
N SER A 181 11.52 12.03 -13.70
CA SER A 181 12.93 11.71 -13.94
C SER A 181 13.81 12.96 -14.16
N THR A 182 13.21 14.06 -14.63
CA THR A 182 13.89 15.36 -14.82
C THR A 182 13.72 16.31 -13.61
N GLY A 183 13.19 15.83 -12.49
CA GLY A 183 13.02 16.59 -11.26
C GLY A 183 11.72 17.39 -11.17
N THR A 184 10.79 17.21 -12.11
CA THR A 184 9.48 17.88 -12.10
C THR A 184 8.42 16.96 -11.49
N SER A 185 7.78 17.39 -10.41
CA SER A 185 6.67 16.64 -9.78
C SER A 185 5.30 17.14 -10.25
N ASN A 186 4.27 16.34 -9.99
CA ASN A 186 2.87 16.69 -10.26
C ASN A 186 1.93 16.06 -9.23
N ARG A 187 0.64 16.42 -9.30
CA ARG A 187 -0.38 15.96 -8.32
C ARG A 187 -0.61 14.45 -8.28
N TYR A 188 -0.15 13.68 -9.26
CA TYR A 188 -0.29 12.22 -9.25
C TYR A 188 0.86 11.52 -8.52
N LEU A 189 1.96 12.22 -8.25
CA LEU A 189 3.19 11.67 -7.69
C LEU A 189 3.32 11.88 -6.17
N THR A 190 2.58 12.83 -5.61
CA THR A 190 2.76 13.28 -4.22
C THR A 190 1.79 12.66 -3.22
N GLY A 191 0.78 11.94 -3.69
CA GLY A 191 -0.24 11.31 -2.86
C GLY A 191 -1.40 10.77 -3.69
N LEU A 192 -2.36 10.14 -3.01
CA LEU A 192 -3.59 9.68 -3.66
C LEU A 192 -4.57 10.84 -3.87
N ASN A 193 -5.15 10.90 -5.06
CA ASN A 193 -6.15 11.87 -5.50
C ASN A 193 -7.58 11.37 -5.29
N PHE A 194 -7.72 10.22 -4.64
CA PHE A 194 -8.97 9.63 -4.21
C PHE A 194 -8.89 9.28 -2.72
N ARG A 195 -10.05 9.12 -2.10
CA ARG A 195 -10.15 8.67 -0.72
C ARG A 195 -10.08 7.15 -0.68
N VAL A 196 -9.19 6.61 0.16
CA VAL A 196 -9.18 5.17 0.49
C VAL A 196 -10.40 4.86 1.34
N GLU A 197 -11.19 3.88 0.91
CA GLU A 197 -12.41 3.45 1.60
C GLU A 197 -12.13 2.24 2.48
N GLY A 198 -12.87 2.08 3.58
CA GLY A 198 -12.90 0.82 4.32
C GLY A 198 -13.93 -0.14 3.73
N ASN A 199 -13.88 -1.42 4.15
CA ASN A 199 -14.88 -2.44 3.79
C ASN A 199 -15.01 -2.72 2.28
N THR A 200 -13.90 -2.70 1.56
CA THR A 200 -13.84 -2.91 0.10
C THR A 200 -13.87 -4.39 -0.31
N ALA A 201 -13.71 -5.32 0.64
CA ALA A 201 -13.64 -6.75 0.41
C ALA A 201 -14.80 -7.28 -0.44
N ASP A 202 -14.51 -8.01 -1.49
CA ASP A 202 -15.46 -8.68 -2.39
C ASP A 202 -15.09 -10.17 -2.48
N PRO A 203 -15.49 -10.99 -1.49
CA PRO A 203 -15.17 -12.42 -1.45
C PRO A 203 -15.93 -13.24 -2.51
N GLY A 204 -16.76 -12.60 -3.34
CA GLY A 204 -17.67 -13.27 -4.26
C GLY A 204 -18.87 -13.90 -3.56
N LEU A 205 -19.68 -14.59 -4.35
CA LEU A 205 -20.83 -15.35 -3.85
C LEU A 205 -20.39 -16.78 -3.52
N GLY A 206 -20.82 -17.30 -2.38
CA GLY A 206 -20.66 -18.73 -2.08
C GLY A 206 -21.46 -19.59 -3.06
N ALA A 207 -21.23 -20.90 -3.05
CA ALA A 207 -21.84 -21.84 -3.99
C ALA A 207 -23.36 -21.63 -4.15
N LYS A 208 -24.11 -21.48 -3.06
CA LYS A 208 -25.57 -21.26 -3.10
C LYS A 208 -26.02 -19.91 -3.67
N GLY A 209 -25.12 -18.94 -3.77
CA GLY A 209 -25.39 -17.61 -4.33
C GLY A 209 -24.99 -17.49 -5.80
N GLN A 210 -24.34 -18.50 -6.38
CA GLN A 210 -23.99 -18.47 -7.80
C GLN A 210 -25.22 -18.76 -8.67
N PRO A 211 -25.46 -17.99 -9.74
CA PRO A 211 -26.44 -18.35 -10.77
C PRO A 211 -26.15 -19.75 -11.32
N GLY A 212 -27.17 -20.60 -11.45
CA GLY A 212 -27.02 -21.99 -11.91
C GLY A 212 -26.53 -22.98 -10.84
N SER A 213 -26.26 -22.54 -9.61
CA SER A 213 -25.78 -23.44 -8.55
C SER A 213 -26.78 -24.49 -8.08
N LEU A 214 -28.08 -24.18 -8.15
CA LEU A 214 -29.13 -25.13 -7.82
C LEU A 214 -29.24 -26.23 -8.87
N GLU A 215 -29.20 -25.87 -10.16
CA GLU A 215 -29.20 -26.82 -11.28
C GLU A 215 -27.96 -27.72 -11.22
N ALA A 216 -26.77 -27.16 -10.98
CA ALA A 216 -25.55 -27.94 -10.83
C ALA A 216 -25.57 -28.86 -9.59
N GLN A 217 -26.27 -28.49 -8.52
CA GLN A 217 -26.45 -29.34 -7.35
C GLN A 217 -27.43 -30.48 -7.61
N GLU A 218 -28.48 -30.23 -8.38
CA GLU A 218 -29.48 -31.22 -8.77
C GLU A 218 -28.87 -32.25 -9.73
N GLU A 219 -28.11 -31.79 -10.74
CA GLU A 219 -27.36 -32.66 -11.64
C GLU A 219 -26.33 -33.54 -10.90
N ALA A 220 -25.62 -32.97 -9.92
CA ALA A 220 -24.65 -33.71 -9.11
C ALA A 220 -25.34 -34.76 -8.22
N HIS A 221 -26.50 -34.43 -7.65
CA HIS A 221 -27.28 -35.35 -6.84
C HIS A 221 -27.84 -36.53 -7.66
N ASP A 222 -28.35 -36.26 -8.86
CA ASP A 222 -28.88 -37.29 -9.74
C ASP A 222 -27.77 -38.20 -10.29
N ALA A 223 -26.60 -37.64 -10.59
CA ALA A 223 -25.42 -38.42 -10.94
C ALA A 223 -24.98 -39.34 -9.80
N ALA A 224 -24.99 -38.86 -8.54
CA ALA A 224 -24.63 -39.66 -7.37
C ALA A 224 -25.59 -40.84 -7.16
N LYS A 225 -26.90 -40.63 -7.29
CA LYS A 225 -27.90 -41.71 -7.21
C LYS A 225 -27.69 -42.78 -8.28
N LYS A 226 -27.37 -42.37 -9.50
CA LYS A 226 -27.13 -43.30 -10.61
C LYS A 226 -25.87 -44.15 -10.39
N VAL A 227 -24.84 -43.59 -9.74
CA VAL A 227 -23.63 -44.35 -9.36
C VAL A 227 -23.96 -45.37 -8.26
N GLU A 228 -24.78 -45.01 -7.27
CA GLU A 228 -25.22 -45.95 -6.22
C GLU A 228 -26.07 -47.10 -6.78
N GLU A 229 -26.96 -46.85 -7.75
CA GLU A 229 -27.73 -47.90 -8.45
C GLU A 229 -26.85 -48.86 -9.25
N ILE A 230 -25.74 -48.39 -9.82
CA ILE A 230 -24.80 -49.23 -10.56
C ILE A 230 -23.95 -50.09 -9.61
N GLN A 231 -23.62 -49.58 -8.42
CA GLN A 231 -22.81 -50.30 -7.44
C GLN A 231 -23.60 -51.31 -6.60
N SER A 232 -24.92 -51.25 -6.64
CA SER A 232 -25.83 -52.14 -5.89
C SER A 232 -26.40 -53.30 -6.73
N ASN A 233 -26.02 -53.40 -8.02
CA ASN A 233 -26.31 -54.52 -8.93
C ASN A 233 -25.04 -55.33 -9.21
#